data_AF-A0A1H2XSQ5-F1
#
_entry.id   AF-A0A1H2XSQ5-F1
#
_cell.length_a   1.000
_cell.length_b   1.000
_cell.length_c   1.000
_cell.angle_alpha   90.00
_cell.angle_beta   90.00
_cell.angle_gamma   90.00
#
_symmetry.space_group_name_H-M   'P 1'
#
loop_
_entity.id
_entity.type
_entity.pdbx_description
1 polymer ?
#
loop_
_entity_poly.entity_id
_entity_poly.type
_entity_poly.pdbx_seq_one_letter_code
_entity_poly.pdbx_strand_id
1 'polypeptide(L)'
;MRKLLLALPFLPTTAFAQQAGWGSVGQQEEKGFSWTAPLWPDFWMAWTPATLAVFVGIFSAIALIGILEGLKYRDGIERRGVLGLTTTLGDRLFITLLGSAYIFLAWLGLMGQPVWTPLFLSIGWGIFVFRKV
;
A
#
# COMPACT_ATOMS: atom_id res chain seq x y z
N MET A 1 -25.58 -52.54 -28.32
CA MET A 1 -25.96 -51.74 -27.14
C MET A 1 -24.73 -51.51 -26.23
N ARG A 2 -23.53 -51.05 -26.63
CA ARG A 2 -23.06 -49.76 -27.21
C ARG A 2 -23.45 -48.46 -26.49
N LYS A 3 -23.78 -48.48 -25.19
CA LYS A 3 -23.94 -47.25 -24.35
C LYS A 3 -23.51 -47.43 -22.88
N LEU A 4 -22.44 -48.18 -22.60
CA LEU A 4 -22.00 -48.46 -21.22
C LEU A 4 -20.49 -48.25 -20.97
N LEU A 5 -19.82 -47.45 -21.82
CA LEU A 5 -18.37 -47.17 -21.72
C LEU A 5 -18.03 -45.67 -21.86
N LEU A 6 -18.89 -44.77 -21.37
CA LEU A 6 -18.74 -43.32 -21.58
C LEU A 6 -19.02 -42.52 -20.29
N ALA A 7 -18.52 -43.01 -19.16
CA ALA A 7 -18.60 -42.30 -17.88
C ALA A 7 -17.31 -42.50 -17.06
N LEU A 8 -16.16 -42.09 -17.62
CA LEU A 8 -14.94 -41.81 -16.86
C LEU A 8 -13.96 -41.06 -17.80
N PRO A 9 -13.99 -39.72 -17.83
CA PRO A 9 -12.76 -39.01 -17.49
C PRO A 9 -13.07 -37.63 -16.89
N PHE A 10 -13.50 -37.60 -15.63
CA PHE A 10 -13.45 -36.37 -14.83
C PHE A 10 -12.88 -36.68 -13.44
N LEU A 11 -11.84 -37.52 -13.41
CA LEU A 11 -10.89 -37.44 -12.32
C LEU A 11 -10.05 -36.19 -12.58
N PRO A 12 -10.10 -35.15 -11.74
CA PRO A 12 -9.12 -34.08 -11.81
C PRO A 12 -7.76 -34.75 -11.72
N THR A 13 -6.97 -34.57 -12.76
CA THR A 13 -5.60 -35.04 -12.87
C THR A 13 -4.86 -34.76 -11.56
N THR A 14 -4.61 -35.81 -10.78
CA THR A 14 -3.65 -35.82 -9.66
C THR A 14 -2.21 -35.64 -10.14
N ALA A 15 -2.00 -35.37 -11.43
CA ALA A 15 -0.71 -35.07 -12.04
C ALA A 15 -0.02 -33.82 -11.43
N PHE A 16 -0.76 -32.90 -10.80
CA PHE A 16 -0.14 -31.79 -10.08
C PHE A 16 0.31 -32.14 -8.65
N ALA A 17 -0.15 -33.26 -8.08
CA ALA A 17 0.21 -33.66 -6.72
C ALA A 17 1.53 -34.46 -6.65
N GLN A 18 1.99 -35.02 -7.76
CA GLN A 18 3.17 -35.89 -7.80
C GLN A 18 4.49 -35.17 -8.13
N GLN A 19 4.43 -33.89 -8.49
CA GLN A 19 5.63 -33.09 -8.81
C GLN A 19 6.32 -32.49 -7.57
N ALA A 20 5.76 -32.66 -6.37
CA ALA A 20 6.40 -32.29 -5.10
C ALA A 20 7.24 -33.46 -4.56
N GLY A 21 8.18 -33.95 -5.37
CA GLY A 21 9.12 -34.98 -4.93
C GLY A 21 10.16 -34.41 -3.97
N TRP A 22 10.67 -35.25 -3.06
CA TRP A 22 11.79 -34.99 -2.14
C TRP A 22 13.11 -34.54 -2.82
N GLY A 23 13.14 -34.40 -4.15
CA GLY A 23 14.23 -33.77 -4.90
C GLY A 23 14.13 -32.23 -4.99
N SER A 24 12.98 -31.63 -4.67
CA SER A 24 12.74 -30.18 -4.74
C SER A 24 12.99 -29.46 -3.41
N VAL A 25 13.24 -30.18 -2.31
CA VAL A 25 13.32 -29.63 -0.94
C VAL A 25 14.65 -28.90 -0.64
N GLY A 26 15.58 -28.86 -1.60
CA GLY A 26 16.87 -28.19 -1.49
C GLY A 26 17.16 -27.16 -2.58
N GLN A 27 16.25 -26.99 -3.54
CA GLN A 27 16.37 -25.90 -4.51
C GLN A 27 16.01 -24.61 -3.78
N GLN A 28 17.01 -23.76 -3.58
CA GLN A 28 16.77 -22.38 -3.20
C GLN A 28 15.94 -21.78 -4.34
N GLU A 29 14.66 -21.52 -4.09
CA GLU A 29 13.87 -20.69 -5.01
C GLU A 29 14.68 -19.42 -5.26
N GLU A 30 14.86 -19.07 -6.53
CA GLU A 30 15.45 -17.78 -6.88
C GLU A 30 14.61 -16.73 -6.18
N LYS A 31 15.16 -16.10 -5.14
CA LYS A 31 14.52 -15.01 -4.41
C LYS A 31 14.47 -13.80 -5.35
N GLY A 32 13.53 -13.84 -6.28
CA GLY A 32 13.13 -12.69 -7.08
C GLY A 32 12.62 -11.59 -6.15
N PHE A 33 12.65 -10.35 -6.62
CA PHE A 33 12.16 -9.21 -5.87
C PHE A 33 10.70 -9.42 -5.43
N SER A 34 10.44 -9.31 -4.12
CA SER A 34 9.11 -9.45 -3.53
C SER A 34 8.75 -8.19 -2.74
N TRP A 35 7.56 -7.67 -2.99
CA TRP A 35 7.00 -6.50 -2.30
C TRP A 35 6.68 -6.75 -0.81
N THR A 36 6.54 -8.01 -0.43
CA THR A 36 6.16 -8.42 0.93
C THR A 36 7.32 -9.01 1.72
N ALA A 37 8.39 -9.43 1.05
CA ALA A 37 9.57 -9.94 1.73
C ALA A 37 10.39 -8.77 2.33
N PRO A 38 10.99 -8.95 3.52
CA PRO A 38 11.93 -7.98 4.05
C PRO A 38 13.17 -7.89 3.15
N LEU A 39 13.59 -6.67 2.83
CA LEU A 39 14.81 -6.36 2.09
C LEU A 39 16.07 -6.80 2.86
N TRP A 40 16.04 -6.59 4.17
CA TRP A 40 17.13 -6.96 5.08
C TRP A 40 16.56 -7.84 6.20
N PRO A 41 16.79 -9.17 6.13
CA PRO A 41 16.27 -10.12 7.11
C PRO A 41 16.79 -9.88 8.54
N ASP A 42 18.03 -9.40 8.66
CA ASP A 42 18.72 -9.25 9.96
C ASP A 42 18.50 -7.88 10.63
N PHE A 43 17.61 -7.04 10.08
CA PHE A 43 17.36 -5.70 10.60
C PHE A 43 16.29 -5.69 11.69
N TRP A 44 16.39 -4.74 12.64
CA TRP A 44 15.47 -4.64 13.79
C TRP A 44 13.99 -4.46 13.42
N MET A 45 13.73 -3.87 12.25
CA MET A 45 12.39 -3.73 11.67
C MET A 45 12.37 -4.46 10.33
N ALA A 46 11.31 -5.23 10.08
CA ALA A 46 11.08 -5.87 8.80
C ALA A 46 10.80 -4.81 7.71
N TRP A 47 11.85 -4.31 7.09
CA TRP A 47 11.77 -3.35 5.99
C TRP A 47 11.38 -4.05 4.70
N THR A 48 10.08 -4.12 4.44
CA THR A 48 9.56 -4.50 3.12
C THR A 48 9.77 -3.35 2.12
N PRO A 49 9.87 -3.63 0.81
CA PRO A 49 9.88 -2.57 -0.20
C PRO A 49 8.65 -1.65 -0.11
N ALA A 50 7.49 -2.20 0.27
CA ALA A 50 6.27 -1.43 0.47
C ALA A 50 6.39 -0.43 1.63
N THR A 51 6.87 -0.86 2.81
CA THR A 51 7.07 0.04 3.95
C THR A 51 8.17 1.06 3.67
N LEU A 52 9.27 0.66 3.03
CA LEU A 52 10.34 1.57 2.61
C LEU A 52 9.81 2.70 1.70
N ALA A 53 8.99 2.36 0.70
CA ALA A 53 8.42 3.33 -0.22
C ALA A 53 7.56 4.39 0.48
N VAL A 54 6.77 3.99 1.49
CA VAL A 54 5.97 4.92 2.30
C VAL A 54 6.85 5.89 3.07
N PHE A 55 7.89 5.41 3.75
CA PHE A 55 8.79 6.28 4.52
C PHE A 55 9.58 7.23 3.63
N VAL A 56 10.14 6.74 2.52
CA VAL A 56 10.82 7.59 1.53
C VAL A 56 9.85 8.63 0.96
N GLY A 57 8.59 8.26 0.72
CA GLY A 57 7.53 9.19 0.32
C GLY A 57 7.29 10.28 1.37
N ILE A 58 7.19 9.91 2.66
CA ILE A 58 7.00 10.88 3.75
C ILE A 58 8.19 11.84 3.86
N PHE A 59 9.42 11.31 3.90
CA PHE A 59 10.63 12.14 4.00
C PHE A 59 10.80 13.06 2.80
N SER A 60 10.56 12.56 1.58
CA SER A 60 10.62 13.38 0.37
C SER A 60 9.55 14.46 0.35
N ALA A 61 8.35 14.18 0.83
CA ALA A 61 7.28 15.17 0.92
C ALA A 61 7.57 16.25 1.97
N ILE A 62 8.11 15.88 3.14
CA ILE A 62 8.56 16.84 4.15
C ILE A 62 9.69 17.72 3.58
N ALA A 63 10.68 17.12 2.93
CA ALA A 63 11.78 17.84 2.30
C ALA A 63 11.28 18.81 1.21
N LEU A 64 10.34 18.37 0.37
CA LEU A 64 9.70 19.21 -0.65
C LEU A 64 9.01 20.42 -0.03
N ILE A 65 8.26 20.24 1.05
CA ILE A 65 7.59 21.34 1.76
C ILE A 65 8.63 22.30 2.35
N GLY A 66 9.67 21.79 3.02
CA GLY A 66 10.73 22.63 3.57
C GLY A 66 11.45 23.47 2.50
N ILE A 67 11.70 22.88 1.32
CA ILE A 67 12.28 23.60 0.18
C ILE A 67 11.30 24.64 -0.37
N LEU A 68 10.01 24.31 -0.51
CA LEU A 68 8.99 25.23 -1.00
C LEU A 68 8.76 26.42 -0.07
N GLU A 69 8.78 26.18 1.23
CA GLU A 69 8.67 27.20 2.27
C GLU A 69 9.92 28.10 2.29
N GLY A 70 11.11 27.49 2.23
CA GLY A 70 12.38 28.23 2.20
C GLY A 70 12.60 29.07 0.95
N LEU A 71 12.14 28.62 -0.23
CA LEU A 71 12.37 29.30 -1.50
C LEU A 71 11.23 30.21 -1.95
N LYS A 72 9.97 29.78 -1.79
CA LYS A 72 8.82 30.39 -2.48
C LYS A 72 7.79 30.99 -1.55
N TYR A 73 7.58 30.40 -0.38
CA TYR A 73 6.53 30.78 0.56
C TYR A 73 7.14 31.12 1.92
N ARG A 74 7.91 32.22 1.95
CA ARG A 74 8.75 32.67 3.09
C ARG A 74 8.00 32.73 4.43
N ASP A 75 6.68 32.95 4.42
CA ASP A 75 5.90 33.17 5.63
C ASP A 75 5.00 31.99 6.03
N GLY A 76 5.04 30.86 5.30
CA GLY A 76 4.04 29.81 5.44
C GLY A 76 2.68 30.36 4.98
N ILE A 77 2.05 29.79 3.95
CA ILE A 77 0.73 30.28 3.55
C ILE A 77 -0.29 29.81 4.60
N GLU A 78 -0.35 30.52 5.73
CA GLU A 78 -1.36 30.34 6.75
C GLU A 78 -2.70 30.71 6.13
N ARG A 79 -3.56 29.70 5.96
CA ARG A 79 -4.96 29.95 5.62
C ARG A 79 -5.81 29.44 6.75
N ARG A 80 -6.85 30.22 7.06
CA ARG A 80 -7.98 29.72 7.86
C ARG A 80 -8.74 28.73 6.99
N GLY A 81 -8.50 27.46 7.24
CA GLY A 81 -9.17 26.37 6.53
C GLY A 81 -10.63 26.21 6.97
N VAL A 82 -11.38 25.37 6.25
CA VAL A 82 -12.78 25.03 6.59
C VAL A 82 -12.94 24.42 7.99
N LEU A 83 -11.87 23.84 8.55
CA LEU A 83 -11.84 23.29 9.92
C LEU A 83 -11.73 24.37 11.01
N GLY A 84 -11.69 25.66 10.66
CA GLY A 84 -11.53 26.76 11.61
C GLY A 84 -10.12 26.92 12.19
N LEU A 85 -9.19 26.03 11.80
CA LEU A 85 -7.79 26.08 12.18
C LEU A 85 -6.99 26.91 11.16
N THR A 86 -6.03 27.69 11.65
CA THR A 86 -4.95 28.26 10.84
C THR A 86 -3.99 27.14 10.51
N THR A 87 -3.96 26.70 9.24
CA THR A 87 -3.10 25.60 8.80
C THR A 87 -2.00 26.10 7.88
N THR A 88 -0.77 25.68 8.18
CA THR A 88 0.39 25.85 7.31
C THR A 88 0.39 24.82 6.18
N LEU A 89 1.36 24.90 5.26
CA LEU A 89 1.49 23.92 4.19
C LEU A 89 1.84 22.52 4.74
N GLY A 90 2.67 22.46 5.78
CA GLY A 90 3.03 21.22 6.48
C GLY A 90 1.84 20.58 7.18
N ASP A 91 1.00 21.38 7.84
CA ASP A 91 -0.20 20.88 8.53
C ASP A 91 -1.18 20.21 7.57
N ARG A 92 -1.35 20.76 6.36
CA ARG A 92 -2.21 20.16 5.32
C ARG A 92 -1.69 18.80 4.85
N LEU A 93 -0.37 18.67 4.72
CA LEU A 93 0.25 17.39 4.38
C LEU A 93 0.00 16.36 5.49
N PHE A 94 0.24 16.75 6.74
CA PHE A 94 0.00 15.88 7.89
C PHE A 94 -1.47 15.42 7.98
N ILE A 95 -2.43 16.33 7.82
CA ILE A 95 -3.87 16.02 7.80
C ILE A 95 -4.23 15.07 6.64
N THR A 96 -3.57 15.22 5.49
CA THR A 96 -3.78 14.33 4.34
C THR A 96 -3.29 12.91 4.64
N LEU A 97 -2.09 12.78 5.21
CA LEU A 97 -1.50 11.49 5.61
C LEU A 97 -2.34 10.79 6.68
N LEU A 98 -2.70 11.52 7.75
CA LEU A 98 -3.47 11.00 8.87
C LEU A 98 -4.90 10.62 8.44
N GLY A 99 -5.57 11.45 7.63
CA GLY A 99 -6.89 11.12 7.11
C GLY A 99 -6.86 9.92 6.14
N SER A 100 -5.82 9.80 5.32
CA SER A 100 -5.63 8.61 4.46
C SER A 100 -5.48 7.34 5.29
N ALA A 101 -4.67 7.37 6.36
CA ALA A 101 -4.51 6.23 7.25
C ALA A 101 -5.84 5.82 7.90
N TYR A 102 -6.64 6.78 8.39
CA TYR A 102 -7.95 6.50 8.97
C TYR A 102 -8.95 5.95 7.94
N ILE A 103 -8.94 6.45 6.70
CA ILE A 103 -9.78 5.90 5.62
C ILE A 103 -9.45 4.42 5.38
N PHE A 104 -8.17 4.06 5.34
CA PHE A 104 -7.74 2.67 5.15
C PHE A 104 -8.11 1.79 6.35
N LEU A 105 -7.92 2.28 7.58
CA LEU A 105 -8.30 1.54 8.79
C LEU A 105 -9.81 1.34 8.89
N ALA A 106 -10.61 2.37 8.61
CA ALA A 106 -12.07 2.29 8.60
C ALA A 106 -12.55 1.30 7.54
N TRP A 107 -11.97 1.31 6.34
CA TRP A 107 -12.31 0.37 5.29
C TRP A 107 -11.97 -1.07 5.66
N LEU A 108 -10.76 -1.31 6.18
CA LEU A 108 -10.34 -2.63 6.62
C LEU A 108 -11.21 -3.16 7.77
N GLY A 109 -11.64 -2.29 8.68
CA GLY A 109 -12.52 -2.66 9.78
C GLY A 109 -13.96 -2.98 9.38
N LEU A 110 -14.46 -2.41 8.27
CA LEU A 110 -15.85 -2.58 7.82
C LEU A 110 -16.01 -3.60 6.68
N MET A 111 -15.17 -3.48 5.65
CA MET A 111 -15.31 -4.23 4.39
C MET A 111 -14.17 -5.23 4.16
N GLY A 112 -12.97 -4.96 4.67
CA GLY A 112 -11.79 -5.81 4.45
C GLY A 112 -11.16 -5.63 3.06
N GLN A 113 -10.63 -6.71 2.47
CA GLN A 113 -10.11 -6.68 1.10
C GLN A 113 -11.24 -6.75 0.07
N PRO A 114 -11.15 -6.05 -1.08
CA PRO A 114 -9.98 -5.37 -1.65
C PRO A 114 -9.81 -3.88 -1.25
N VAL A 115 -8.58 -3.37 -1.36
CA VAL A 115 -8.19 -2.01 -0.92
C VAL A 115 -8.17 -0.94 -2.03
N TRP A 116 -8.79 -1.22 -3.18
CA TRP A 116 -8.87 -0.24 -4.29
C TRP A 116 -9.80 0.92 -3.95
N THR A 117 -10.95 0.65 -3.35
CA THR A 117 -11.91 1.69 -2.95
C THR A 117 -11.33 2.71 -1.95
N PRO A 118 -10.68 2.31 -0.84
CA PRO A 118 -10.08 3.27 0.08
C PRO A 118 -8.92 4.06 -0.54
N LEU A 119 -8.24 3.51 -1.56
CA LEU A 119 -7.22 4.23 -2.32
C LEU A 119 -7.81 5.39 -3.13
N PHE A 120 -8.92 5.19 -3.84
CA PHE A 120 -9.59 6.31 -4.53
C PHE A 120 -10.13 7.35 -3.54
N LEU A 121 -10.67 6.88 -2.41
CA LEU A 121 -11.20 7.76 -1.37
C LEU A 121 -10.11 8.60 -0.68
N SER A 122 -8.92 8.02 -0.45
CA SER A 122 -7.78 8.76 0.13
C SER A 122 -7.22 9.82 -0.82
N ILE A 123 -7.19 9.55 -2.13
CA ILE A 123 -6.82 10.55 -3.14
C ILE A 123 -7.83 11.71 -3.14
N GLY A 124 -9.13 11.40 -3.11
CA GLY A 124 -10.18 12.40 -3.00
C GLY A 124 -10.04 13.25 -1.73
N TRP A 125 -9.71 12.62 -0.60
CA TRP A 125 -9.44 13.30 0.67
C TRP A 125 -8.25 14.27 0.55
N GLY A 126 -7.13 13.84 -0.04
CA GLY A 126 -5.96 14.72 -0.23
C GLY A 126 -6.29 15.96 -1.07
N ILE A 127 -7.00 15.78 -2.18
CA ILE A 127 -7.44 16.91 -3.02
C ILE A 127 -8.33 17.87 -2.23
N PHE A 128 -9.25 17.33 -1.43
CA PHE A 128 -10.12 18.14 -0.58
C PHE A 128 -9.31 18.97 0.43
N VAL A 129 -8.35 18.35 1.13
CA VAL A 129 -7.50 19.03 2.11
C VAL A 129 -6.70 20.16 1.46
N PHE A 130 -6.02 19.93 0.34
CA PHE A 130 -5.24 20.99 -0.32
C PHE A 130 -6.10 22.11 -0.92
N ARG A 131 -7.35 21.81 -1.28
CA ARG A 131 -8.27 22.79 -1.89
C ARG A 131 -9.05 23.61 -0.86
N LYS A 132 -9.42 23.04 0.29
CA LYS A 132 -10.37 23.64 1.24
C LYS A 132 -9.81 23.90 2.64
N VAL A 133 -8.76 23.22 3.04
CA VAL A 133 -8.02 23.49 4.29
C VAL A 133 -6.90 24.44 3.95
#